data_AF-A0A093HSI2-F1
#
_entry.id   AF-A0A093HSI2-F1
#
_cell.length_a   1.000
_cell.length_b   1.000
_cell.length_c   1.000
_cell.angle_alpha   90.00
_cell.angle_beta   90.00
_cell.angle_gamma   90.00
#
_symmetry.space_group_name_H-M   'P 1'
#
loop_
_entity.id
_entity.type
_entity.pdbx_description
1 polymer ?
#
loop_
_entity_poly.entity_id
_entity_poly.type
_entity_poly.pdbx_seq_one_letter_code
_entity_poly.pdbx_strand_id
1 'polypeptide(L)'
;GQSMPGAVPNTPYGAYSGYSAYSGIYSVAADPMWTYFSAIAGQDGKVDAEELQRCLLQSGISGTYSPFTLETCRVMISMLDRDYTGKMGFNEFKELWAALNAWKQSFMMIDRDRNGTVELYELTQVIAAMGYRLSPQTLTAIVKRYSKNGRIFFDDYVACCVKLRTLTDFFRRRDKMQQGVVNFVYDD
;
A
#
# COMPACT_ATOMS: atom_id res chain seq x y z
N GLY A 1 6.82 -48.39 1.22
CA GLY A 1 5.54 -47.67 1.13
C GLY A 1 5.81 -46.19 1.26
N GLN A 2 5.61 -45.45 0.17
CA GLN A 2 5.70 -43.99 0.13
C GLN A 2 4.54 -43.36 0.91
N SER A 3 4.75 -42.18 1.49
CA SER A 3 3.66 -41.28 1.93
C SER A 3 4.13 -39.82 1.89
N MET A 4 3.52 -39.06 1.00
CA MET A 4 3.36 -37.59 0.97
C MET A 4 1.98 -37.35 0.30
N PRO A 5 1.33 -36.17 0.39
CA PRO A 5 1.44 -35.09 1.38
C PRO A 5 0.07 -34.67 1.96
N GLY A 6 0.05 -34.16 3.20
CA GLY A 6 -1.13 -33.55 3.80
C GLY A 6 -1.33 -32.11 3.31
N ALA A 7 -2.54 -31.81 2.85
CA ALA A 7 -2.95 -30.56 2.24
C ALA A 7 -2.89 -29.34 3.20
N VAL A 8 -2.47 -28.20 2.66
CA VAL A 8 -2.59 -26.86 3.23
C VAL A 8 -4.06 -26.41 3.27
N PRO A 9 -4.57 -25.83 4.38
CA PRO A 9 -5.87 -25.17 4.37
C PRO A 9 -5.78 -23.82 3.65
N ASN A 10 -6.58 -23.69 2.60
CA ASN A 10 -6.79 -22.50 1.79
C ASN A 10 -7.67 -21.51 2.57
N THR A 11 -7.12 -20.43 3.13
CA THR A 11 -7.90 -19.32 3.70
C THR A 11 -8.21 -18.28 2.63
N PRO A 12 -9.49 -17.95 2.35
CA PRO A 12 -9.84 -16.94 1.37
C PRO A 12 -9.57 -15.53 1.94
N TYR A 13 -8.78 -14.74 1.21
CA TYR A 13 -8.63 -13.31 1.42
C TYR A 13 -9.97 -12.61 1.09
N GLY A 14 -10.80 -12.38 2.11
CA GLY A 14 -12.11 -11.78 1.89
C GLY A 14 -13.02 -11.72 3.11
N ALA A 15 -12.52 -11.21 4.25
CA ALA A 15 -13.39 -10.76 5.34
C ALA A 15 -12.62 -9.83 6.29
N TYR A 16 -12.59 -8.53 6.00
CA TYR A 16 -12.38 -7.52 7.05
C TYR A 16 -13.73 -6.89 7.34
N SER A 17 -14.52 -7.58 8.17
CA SER A 17 -15.75 -7.05 8.75
C SER A 17 -15.63 -7.13 10.28
N GLY A 18 -15.72 -5.97 10.92
CA GLY A 18 -16.01 -5.85 12.35
C GLY A 18 -14.81 -5.89 13.29
N TYR A 19 -14.06 -4.78 13.40
CA TYR A 19 -13.41 -4.49 14.68
C TYR A 19 -14.51 -4.08 15.67
N SER A 20 -14.91 -5.05 16.46
CA SER A 20 -15.72 -4.85 17.66
C SER A 20 -15.02 -3.86 18.58
N ALA A 21 -15.80 -2.94 19.16
CA ALA A 21 -15.34 -1.92 20.08
C ALA A 21 -14.67 -2.54 21.31
N TYR A 22 -13.35 -2.66 21.28
CA TYR A 22 -12.53 -2.84 22.46
C TYR A 22 -11.85 -1.51 22.78
N SER A 23 -12.61 -0.68 23.51
CA SER A 23 -12.06 0.36 24.36
C SER A 23 -11.22 -0.31 25.47
N GLY A 24 -9.90 -0.38 25.26
CA GLY A 24 -8.97 -0.90 26.25
C GLY A 24 -7.58 -0.33 25.99
N ILE A 25 -7.18 0.60 26.86
CA ILE A 25 -5.85 1.12 27.21
C ILE A 25 -4.64 0.34 26.65
N TYR A 26 -4.42 0.34 25.33
CA TYR A 26 -3.12 0.06 24.74
C TYR A 26 -2.36 1.37 24.68
N SER A 27 -1.33 1.54 25.51
CA SER A 27 -0.47 2.71 25.40
C SER A 27 0.24 2.64 24.04
N VAL A 28 0.04 3.65 23.20
CA VAL A 28 0.77 3.78 21.92
C VAL A 28 2.27 3.72 22.13
N ALA A 29 2.76 4.16 23.30
CA ALA A 29 4.16 4.11 23.71
C ALA A 29 4.75 2.70 23.87
N ALA A 30 3.92 1.65 24.01
CA ALA A 30 4.39 0.26 24.11
C ALA A 30 4.51 -0.42 22.74
N ASP A 31 4.04 0.21 21.65
CA ASP A 31 4.15 -0.34 20.30
C ASP A 31 5.58 -0.18 19.78
N PRO A 32 6.24 -1.25 19.29
CA PRO A 32 7.60 -1.16 18.75
C PRO A 32 7.75 -0.13 17.62
N MET A 33 6.69 0.15 16.84
CA MET A 33 6.68 1.18 15.81
C MET A 33 6.60 2.59 16.37
N TRP A 34 6.19 2.78 17.63
CA TRP A 34 6.12 4.10 18.26
C TRP A 34 7.50 4.74 18.39
N THR A 35 8.53 3.96 18.70
CA THR A 35 9.91 4.47 18.75
C THR A 35 10.36 4.99 17.38
N TYR A 36 9.99 4.29 16.29
CA TYR A 36 10.30 4.74 14.94
C TYR A 36 9.50 5.99 14.57
N PHE A 37 8.20 6.01 14.87
CA PHE A 37 7.32 7.14 14.60
C PHE A 37 7.77 8.39 15.38
N SER A 38 8.01 8.28 16.68
CA SER A 38 8.43 9.41 17.52
C SER A 38 9.82 9.94 17.19
N ALA A 39 10.69 9.12 16.59
CA ALA A 39 12.00 9.57 16.12
C ALA A 39 11.92 10.43 14.83
N ILE A 40 10.85 10.27 14.05
CA ILE A 40 10.67 10.98 12.77
C ILE A 40 9.61 12.07 12.84
N ALA A 41 8.63 11.94 13.74
CA ALA A 41 7.57 12.90 13.92
C ALA A 41 8.14 14.20 14.47
N GLY A 42 7.73 15.31 13.89
CA GLY A 42 8.12 16.64 14.33
C GLY A 42 7.60 16.99 15.72
N GLN A 43 7.83 18.23 16.14
CA GLN A 43 7.33 18.76 17.42
C GLN A 43 5.80 18.75 17.53
N ASP A 44 5.09 18.64 16.41
CA ASP A 44 3.64 18.55 16.33
C ASP A 44 3.10 17.12 16.52
N GLY A 45 3.99 16.12 16.68
CA GLY A 45 3.62 14.72 16.86
C GLY A 45 2.96 14.09 15.63
N LYS A 46 3.18 14.67 14.44
CA LYS A 46 2.75 14.13 13.15
C LYS A 46 3.95 14.01 12.21
N VAL A 47 3.77 13.26 11.12
CA VAL A 47 4.81 13.00 10.12
C VAL A 47 4.43 13.65 8.79
N ASP A 48 5.28 14.54 8.28
CA ASP A 48 5.15 15.10 6.94
C ASP A 48 5.86 14.26 5.86
N ALA A 49 5.75 14.68 4.60
CA ALA A 49 6.30 13.94 3.48
C ALA A 49 7.84 13.85 3.50
N GLU A 50 8.53 14.86 4.01
CA GLU A 50 9.99 14.87 4.10
C GLU A 50 10.48 13.97 5.23
N GLU A 51 9.80 14.02 6.37
CA GLU A 51 10.02 13.13 7.52
C GLU A 51 9.77 11.67 7.14
N LEU A 52 8.68 11.41 6.41
CA LEU A 52 8.39 10.08 5.87
C LEU A 52 9.49 9.62 4.90
N GLN A 53 9.93 10.46 3.97
CA GLN A 53 10.98 10.09 3.02
C GLN A 53 12.28 9.72 3.73
N ARG A 54 12.69 10.50 4.73
CA ARG A 54 13.86 10.21 5.57
C ARG A 54 13.70 8.89 6.32
N CYS A 55 12.52 8.63 6.88
CA CYS A 55 12.21 7.37 7.55
C CYS A 55 12.33 6.16 6.61
N LEU A 56 11.71 6.23 5.43
CA LEU A 56 11.71 5.14 4.46
C LEU A 56 13.12 4.85 3.93
N LEU A 57 13.95 5.90 3.80
CA LEU A 57 15.36 5.74 3.47
C LEU A 57 16.15 5.04 4.60
N GLN A 58 16.04 5.54 5.84
CA GLN A 58 16.78 4.99 6.99
C GLN A 58 16.37 3.57 7.35
N SER A 59 15.09 3.23 7.17
CA SER A 59 14.59 1.89 7.43
C SER A 59 15.09 0.83 6.45
N GLY A 60 15.64 1.24 5.31
CA GLY A 60 16.03 0.31 4.24
C GLY A 60 14.84 -0.44 3.64
N ILE A 61 13.61 0.08 3.77
CA ILE A 61 12.44 -0.58 3.18
C ILE A 61 12.54 -0.62 1.64
N SER A 62 13.19 0.36 1.03
CA SER A 62 13.60 0.30 -0.39
C SER A 62 14.64 -0.79 -0.68
N GLY A 63 15.44 -1.19 0.31
CA GLY A 63 16.49 -2.20 0.15
C GLY A 63 17.51 -1.80 -0.91
N THR A 64 17.68 -2.65 -1.92
CA THR A 64 18.55 -2.40 -3.09
C THR A 64 17.88 -1.58 -4.18
N TYR A 65 16.59 -1.27 -4.05
CA TYR A 65 15.83 -0.51 -5.03
C TYR A 65 16.00 1.00 -4.83
N SER A 66 15.77 1.77 -5.89
CA SER A 66 15.82 3.22 -5.87
C SER A 66 14.98 3.81 -4.74
N PRO A 67 15.52 4.78 -3.97
CA PRO A 67 14.78 5.42 -2.89
C PRO A 67 13.45 6.04 -3.36
N PHE A 68 12.49 6.11 -2.44
CA PHE A 68 11.21 6.78 -2.70
C PHE A 68 11.41 8.27 -2.99
N THR A 69 10.71 8.76 -4.01
CA THR A 69 10.65 10.20 -4.28
C THR A 69 9.73 10.90 -3.27
N LEU A 70 9.92 12.21 -3.11
CA LEU A 70 9.08 13.03 -2.22
C LEU A 70 7.62 13.00 -2.69
N GLU A 71 7.38 12.94 -4.00
CA GLU A 71 6.04 12.86 -4.57
C GLU A 71 5.33 11.57 -4.17
N THR A 72 6.01 10.42 -4.22
CA THR A 72 5.44 9.17 -3.73
C THR A 72 5.12 9.25 -2.24
N CYS A 73 5.97 9.89 -1.43
CA CYS A 73 5.71 10.08 0.00
C CYS A 73 4.45 10.94 0.24
N ARG A 74 4.23 12.01 -0.53
CA ARG A 74 3.00 12.81 -0.48
C ARG A 74 1.77 11.98 -0.86
N VAL A 75 1.88 11.17 -1.90
CA VAL A 75 0.80 10.27 -2.34
C VAL A 75 0.48 9.22 -1.27
N MET A 76 1.49 8.67 -0.59
CA MET A 76 1.30 7.75 0.55
C MET A 76 0.56 8.42 1.72
N ILE A 77 0.92 9.66 2.07
CA ILE A 77 0.25 10.40 3.14
C ILE A 77 -1.20 10.68 2.78
N SER A 78 -1.44 11.27 1.60
CA SER A 78 -2.81 11.61 1.14
C SER A 78 -3.75 10.41 1.03
N MET A 79 -3.24 9.19 0.87
CA MET A 79 -4.04 7.97 0.90
C MET A 79 -4.63 7.68 2.28
N LEU A 80 -3.90 7.99 3.34
CA LEU A 80 -4.24 7.60 4.72
C LEU A 80 -4.64 8.79 5.58
N ASP A 81 -4.42 10.00 5.11
CA ASP A 81 -4.83 11.27 5.71
C ASP A 81 -6.37 11.38 5.72
N ARG A 82 -6.99 10.90 6.81
CA ARG A 82 -8.45 10.90 6.97
C ARG A 82 -8.96 12.24 7.48
N ASP A 83 -8.10 13.03 8.12
CA ASP A 83 -8.42 14.32 8.71
C ASP A 83 -8.04 15.51 7.81
N TYR A 84 -7.50 15.25 6.61
CA TYR A 84 -7.06 16.23 5.62
C TYR A 84 -6.05 17.22 6.18
N THR A 85 -5.20 16.77 7.11
CA THR A 85 -4.20 17.64 7.74
C THR A 85 -2.93 17.75 6.91
N GLY A 86 -2.79 16.96 5.85
CA GLY A 86 -1.59 16.86 5.03
C GLY A 86 -0.42 16.17 5.74
N LYS A 87 -0.66 15.62 6.94
CA LYS A 87 0.33 14.97 7.80
C LYS A 87 -0.23 13.68 8.37
N MET A 88 0.66 12.76 8.71
CA MET A 88 0.32 11.41 9.13
C MET A 88 0.46 11.24 10.64
N GLY A 89 -0.60 10.77 11.29
CA GLY A 89 -0.58 10.35 12.69
C GLY A 89 -0.06 8.91 12.87
N PHE A 90 0.11 8.47 14.12
CA PHE A 90 0.71 7.16 14.42
C PHE A 90 -0.09 5.96 13.87
N ASN A 91 -1.42 5.99 13.99
CA ASN A 91 -2.25 4.90 13.49
C ASN A 91 -2.19 4.78 11.96
N GLU A 92 -2.18 5.92 11.26
CA GLU A 92 -2.03 5.99 9.81
C GLU A 92 -0.64 5.50 9.39
N PHE A 93 0.41 5.88 10.14
CA PHE A 93 1.77 5.40 9.92
C PHE A 93 1.87 3.87 10.01
N LYS A 94 1.24 3.26 11.02
CA LYS A 94 1.20 1.79 11.14
C LYS A 94 0.50 1.13 9.95
N GLU A 95 -0.63 1.68 9.51
CA GLU A 95 -1.35 1.18 8.34
C GLU A 95 -0.51 1.30 7.06
N LEU A 96 0.21 2.41 6.90
CA LEU A 96 1.14 2.62 5.78
C LEU A 96 2.26 1.59 5.81
N TRP A 97 2.89 1.41 6.98
CA TRP A 97 4.02 0.50 7.14
C TRP A 97 3.66 -0.94 6.79
N ALA A 98 2.50 -1.41 7.26
CA ALA A 98 1.99 -2.73 6.92
C ALA A 98 1.75 -2.87 5.39
N ALA A 99 1.16 -1.84 4.77
CA ALA A 99 0.91 -1.83 3.32
C ALA A 99 2.21 -1.86 2.51
N LEU A 100 3.20 -1.05 2.88
CA LEU A 100 4.50 -1.01 2.21
C LEU A 100 5.23 -2.35 2.28
N ASN A 101 5.19 -3.03 3.42
CA ASN A 101 5.79 -4.36 3.56
C ASN A 101 5.09 -5.38 2.66
N ALA A 102 3.76 -5.36 2.60
CA ALA A 102 3.01 -6.25 1.71
C ALA A 102 3.35 -5.98 0.23
N TRP A 103 3.37 -4.71 -0.19
CA TRP A 103 3.73 -4.33 -1.56
C TRP A 103 5.16 -4.70 -1.92
N LYS A 104 6.11 -4.52 -0.99
CA LYS A 104 7.50 -4.95 -1.16
C LYS A 104 7.60 -6.46 -1.35
N GLN A 105 6.92 -7.24 -0.51
CA GLN A 105 6.91 -8.70 -0.65
C GLN A 105 6.33 -9.13 -2.00
N SER A 106 5.22 -8.53 -2.42
CA SER A 106 4.64 -8.78 -3.76
C SER A 106 5.62 -8.43 -4.88
N PHE A 107 6.32 -7.29 -4.77
CA PHE A 107 7.33 -6.88 -5.75
C PHE A 107 8.48 -7.90 -5.83
N MET A 108 9.04 -8.30 -4.69
CA MET A 108 10.15 -9.26 -4.61
C MET A 108 9.79 -10.66 -5.12
N MET A 109 8.53 -11.08 -5.00
CA MET A 109 8.08 -12.36 -5.56
C MET A 109 8.05 -12.37 -7.08
N ILE A 110 7.97 -11.20 -7.70
CA ILE A 110 7.67 -11.03 -9.11
C ILE A 110 8.91 -10.53 -9.88
N ASP A 111 9.73 -9.67 -9.27
CA ASP A 111 11.09 -9.30 -9.70
C ASP A 111 12.08 -10.46 -9.48
N ARG A 112 11.89 -11.56 -10.23
CA ARG A 112 12.63 -12.82 -10.06
C ARG A 112 14.11 -12.70 -10.40
N ASP A 113 14.42 -11.88 -11.40
CA ASP A 113 15.79 -11.60 -11.83
C ASP A 113 16.46 -10.50 -10.98
N ARG A 114 15.72 -9.91 -10.03
CA ARG A 114 16.17 -8.86 -9.10
C ARG A 114 16.76 -7.65 -9.82
N ASN A 115 16.22 -7.33 -11.00
CA ASN A 115 16.65 -6.19 -11.78
C ASN A 115 16.05 -4.87 -11.26
N GLY A 116 15.13 -4.93 -10.29
CA GLY A 116 14.51 -3.78 -9.66
C GLY A 116 13.42 -3.11 -10.48
N THR A 117 12.90 -3.82 -11.48
CA THR A 117 11.83 -3.37 -12.35
C THR A 117 10.79 -4.46 -12.56
N VAL A 118 9.56 -4.03 -12.82
CA VAL A 118 8.43 -4.91 -13.15
C VAL A 118 7.93 -4.59 -14.57
N GLU A 119 7.69 -5.64 -15.34
CA GLU A 119 7.13 -5.56 -16.69
C GLU A 119 5.59 -5.69 -16.69
N LEU A 120 4.95 -5.44 -17.84
CA LEU A 120 3.48 -5.44 -17.98
C LEU A 120 2.83 -6.76 -17.53
N TYR A 121 3.39 -7.89 -17.98
CA TYR A 121 2.82 -9.21 -17.69
C TYR A 121 2.95 -9.58 -16.20
N GLU A 122 3.99 -9.07 -15.55
CA GLU A 122 4.25 -9.20 -14.12
C GLU A 122 3.30 -8.34 -13.30
N LEU A 123 3.14 -7.05 -13.65
CA LEU A 123 2.20 -6.16 -12.95
C LEU A 123 0.78 -6.71 -12.96
N THR A 124 0.35 -7.30 -14.08
CA THR A 124 -0.98 -7.90 -14.20
C THR A 124 -1.17 -9.04 -13.18
N GLN A 125 -0.16 -9.87 -12.99
CA GLN A 125 -0.17 -10.93 -11.98
C GLN A 125 -0.18 -10.36 -10.56
N VAL A 126 0.59 -9.31 -10.29
CA VAL A 126 0.61 -8.63 -8.98
C VAL A 126 -0.78 -8.12 -8.62
N ILE A 127 -1.39 -7.34 -9.52
CA ILE A 127 -2.66 -6.65 -9.28
C ILE A 127 -3.77 -7.67 -9.03
N ALA A 128 -3.78 -8.77 -9.79
CA ALA A 128 -4.69 -9.88 -9.58
C ALA A 128 -4.45 -10.59 -8.23
N ALA A 129 -3.18 -10.83 -7.86
CA ALA A 129 -2.82 -11.45 -6.58
C ALA A 129 -3.18 -10.57 -5.36
N MET A 130 -3.16 -9.24 -5.53
CA MET A 130 -3.67 -8.28 -4.54
C MET A 130 -5.21 -8.25 -4.46
N GLY A 131 -5.91 -9.03 -5.29
CA GLY A 131 -7.37 -9.14 -5.28
C GLY A 131 -8.10 -8.09 -6.12
N TYR A 132 -7.38 -7.28 -6.90
CA TYR A 132 -8.00 -6.32 -7.81
C TYR A 132 -8.43 -6.99 -9.11
N ARG A 133 -9.65 -6.69 -9.57
CA ARG A 133 -10.21 -7.18 -10.82
C ARG A 133 -10.35 -6.02 -11.81
N LEU A 134 -9.25 -5.68 -12.47
CA LEU A 134 -9.20 -4.61 -13.46
C LEU A 134 -9.35 -5.15 -14.88
N SER A 135 -9.96 -4.36 -15.77
CA SER A 135 -10.03 -4.71 -17.18
C SER A 135 -8.62 -4.62 -17.83
N PRO A 136 -8.35 -5.38 -18.90
CA PRO A 136 -7.09 -5.28 -19.64
C PRO A 136 -6.78 -3.86 -20.13
N GLN A 137 -7.81 -3.08 -20.49
CA GLN A 137 -7.67 -1.70 -20.91
C GLN A 137 -7.18 -0.80 -19.77
N THR A 138 -7.77 -0.95 -18.57
CA THR A 138 -7.34 -0.20 -17.38
C THR A 138 -5.92 -0.56 -16.97
N LEU A 139 -5.55 -1.85 -17.01
CA LEU A 139 -4.17 -2.30 -16.75
C LEU A 139 -3.17 -1.68 -17.72
N THR A 140 -3.51 -1.65 -19.01
CA THR A 140 -2.67 -1.03 -20.05
C THR A 140 -2.46 0.45 -19.77
N ALA A 141 -3.51 1.17 -19.34
CA ALA A 141 -3.41 2.59 -18.99
C ALA A 141 -2.51 2.81 -17.76
N ILE A 142 -2.65 1.98 -16.73
CA ILE A 142 -1.79 2.01 -15.54
C ILE A 142 -0.32 1.82 -15.94
N VAL A 143 0.00 0.80 -16.73
CA VAL A 143 1.38 0.55 -17.16
C VAL A 143 1.93 1.71 -17.96
N LYS A 144 1.17 2.27 -18.91
CA LYS A 144 1.62 3.44 -19.67
C LYS A 144 1.89 4.66 -18.77
N ARG A 145 1.16 4.79 -17.66
CA ARG A 145 1.31 5.92 -16.74
C ARG A 145 2.51 5.81 -15.80
N TYR A 146 2.85 4.60 -15.37
CA TYR A 146 3.89 4.34 -14.35
C TYR A 146 5.18 3.71 -14.91
N SER A 147 5.17 3.22 -16.15
CA SER A 147 6.38 2.69 -16.78
C SER A 147 7.27 3.79 -17.36
N LYS A 148 8.57 3.57 -17.23
CA LYS A 148 9.64 4.32 -17.90
C LYS A 148 10.36 3.33 -18.82
N ASN A 149 10.28 3.55 -20.13
CA ASN A 149 10.82 2.62 -21.14
C ASN A 149 10.30 1.17 -21.00
N GLY A 150 9.01 1.01 -20.69
CA GLY A 150 8.37 -0.31 -20.53
C GLY A 150 8.65 -1.02 -19.20
N ARG A 151 9.40 -0.39 -18.30
CA ARG A 151 9.77 -0.92 -16.98
C ARG A 151 9.20 -0.05 -15.87
N ILE A 152 8.65 -0.67 -14.83
CA ILE A 152 8.11 0.02 -13.66
C ILE A 152 9.08 -0.19 -12.50
N PHE A 153 9.68 0.89 -12.01
CA PHE A 153 10.57 0.83 -10.85
C PHE A 153 9.77 0.68 -9.56
N PHE A 154 10.43 0.23 -8.49
CA PHE A 154 9.78 0.01 -7.20
C PHE A 154 9.01 1.25 -6.69
N ASP A 155 9.58 2.46 -6.80
CA ASP A 155 8.91 3.71 -6.42
C ASP A 155 7.61 3.93 -7.22
N ASP A 156 7.67 3.81 -8.55
CA ASP A 156 6.51 3.97 -9.43
C ASP A 156 5.44 2.88 -9.18
N TYR A 157 5.88 1.65 -8.89
CA TYR A 157 5.00 0.55 -8.51
C TYR A 157 4.26 0.84 -7.19
N VAL A 158 4.96 1.33 -6.17
CA VAL A 158 4.32 1.69 -4.90
C VAL A 158 3.35 2.86 -5.10
N ALA A 159 3.74 3.89 -5.87
CA ALA A 159 2.84 4.99 -6.22
C ALA A 159 1.56 4.51 -6.91
N CYS A 160 1.67 3.51 -7.80
CA CYS A 160 0.54 2.85 -8.44
C CYS A 160 -0.34 2.10 -7.42
N CYS A 161 0.25 1.27 -6.56
CA CYS A 161 -0.47 0.51 -5.53
C CYS A 161 -1.22 1.43 -4.55
N VAL A 162 -0.58 2.52 -4.14
CA VAL A 162 -1.19 3.56 -3.29
C VAL A 162 -2.42 4.14 -3.98
N LYS A 163 -2.27 4.65 -5.21
CA LYS A 163 -3.38 5.28 -5.94
C LYS A 163 -4.53 4.30 -6.19
N LEU A 164 -4.22 3.06 -6.55
CA LEU A 164 -5.21 2.01 -6.78
C LEU A 164 -5.98 1.68 -5.51
N ARG A 165 -5.29 1.58 -4.36
CA ARG A 165 -5.93 1.36 -3.07
C ARG A 165 -6.82 2.53 -2.69
N THR A 166 -6.33 3.77 -2.79
CA THR A 166 -7.11 4.99 -2.50
C THR A 166 -8.41 5.01 -3.31
N LEU A 167 -8.33 4.85 -4.63
CA LEU A 167 -9.51 4.87 -5.51
C LEU A 167 -10.48 3.73 -5.21
N THR A 168 -9.96 2.54 -4.91
CA THR A 168 -10.78 1.38 -4.53
C THR A 168 -11.49 1.59 -3.20
N ASP A 169 -10.81 2.16 -2.21
CA ASP A 169 -11.37 2.44 -0.89
C ASP A 169 -12.46 3.51 -0.99
N PHE A 170 -12.24 4.58 -1.77
CA PHE A 170 -13.27 5.59 -2.06
C PHE A 170 -14.50 4.97 -2.74
N PHE A 171 -14.28 4.15 -3.77
CA PHE A 171 -15.35 3.44 -4.47
C PHE A 171 -16.16 2.54 -3.51
N ARG A 172 -15.48 1.70 -2.72
CA ARG A 172 -16.11 0.75 -1.78
C ARG A 172 -16.88 1.44 -0.67
N ARG A 173 -16.40 2.58 -0.15
CA ARG A 173 -17.14 3.36 0.86
C ARG A 173 -18.48 3.85 0.33
N ARG A 174 -18.57 4.10 -0.98
CA ARG A 174 -19.79 4.59 -1.64
C ARG A 174 -20.67 3.44 -2.17
N ASP A 175 -20.08 2.34 -2.61
CA ASP A 175 -20.78 1.12 -3.05
C ASP A 175 -21.29 0.29 -1.87
N LYS A 176 -22.18 0.87 -1.05
CA LYS A 176 -22.75 0.22 0.14
C LYS A 176 -23.52 -1.06 -0.19
N MET A 177 -24.05 -1.17 -1.42
CA MET A 177 -24.81 -2.31 -1.89
C MET A 177 -23.94 -3.37 -2.57
N GLN A 178 -22.63 -3.13 -2.72
CA GLN A 178 -21.67 -4.03 -3.38
C GLN A 178 -22.11 -4.46 -4.79
N GLN A 179 -22.73 -3.54 -5.52
CA GLN A 179 -23.27 -3.79 -6.87
C GLN A 179 -22.23 -3.52 -7.97
N GLY A 180 -21.06 -2.97 -7.61
CA GLY A 180 -20.01 -2.62 -8.56
C GLY A 180 -20.30 -1.34 -9.35
N VAL A 181 -21.23 -0.50 -8.89
CA VAL A 181 -21.61 0.77 -9.53
C VAL A 181 -21.91 1.83 -8.47
N VAL A 182 -21.37 3.04 -8.66
CA VAL A 182 -21.61 4.21 -7.81
C VAL A 182 -21.90 5.45 -8.66
N ASN A 183 -22.68 6.38 -8.13
CA ASN A 183 -22.95 7.68 -8.75
C ASN A 183 -22.10 8.76 -8.08
N PHE A 184 -21.40 9.57 -8.86
CA PHE A 184 -20.64 10.73 -8.41
C PHE A 184 -21.32 12.01 -8.89
N VAL A 185 -21.45 13.01 -8.02
CA VAL A 185 -21.68 14.40 -8.43
C VAL A 185 -20.34 15.10 -8.60
N TYR A 186 -20.32 16.25 -9.26
CA TYR A 186 -19.08 16.92 -9.66
C TYR A 186 -18.12 17.24 -8.49
N ASP A 187 -18.67 17.56 -7.32
CA ASP A 187 -17.89 17.94 -6.13
C ASP A 187 -17.48 16.75 -5.23
N ASP A 188 -17.90 15.52 -5.56
CA ASP A 188 -17.47 14.29 -4.86
C ASP A 188 -16.02 13.90 -5.25
#